data_AF-A0A7C3LNP2-F1
#
_entry.id   AF-A0A7C3LNP2-F1
#
_cell.length_a   1.000
_cell.length_b   1.000
_cell.length_c   1.000
_cell.angle_alpha   90.00
_cell.angle_beta   90.00
_cell.angle_gamma   90.00
#
_symmetry.space_group_name_H-M   'P 1'
#
loop_
_entity.id
_entity.type
_entity.pdbx_description
1 polymer ?
#
loop_
_entity_poly.entity_id
_entity_poly.type
_entity_poly.pdbx_seq_one_letter_code
_entity_poly.pdbx_strand_id
1 'polypeptide(L)'
;HSDNQADSISYFYAEVKSIKKILNASEEHGLPVFFLIDEILRGTNHRERRIASISILRQLCKQNSYGIVATHDLEILALKDERSDVNSYHFEETIEDGVMSFDYKLKPGIVATSNALTILKIEGIPVDE
;
A
#
# COMPACT_ATOMS: atom_id res chain seq x y z
N HIS A 1 -19.05 15.20 -1.65
CA HIS A 1 -18.07 15.65 -0.65
C HIS A 1 -17.14 16.66 -1.32
N SER A 2 -17.12 17.91 -0.84
CA SER A 2 -16.15 18.93 -1.25
C SER A 2 -14.88 18.69 -0.45
N ASP A 3 -14.01 17.80 -0.93
CA ASP A 3 -12.66 17.69 -0.38
C ASP A 3 -11.95 19.02 -0.64
N ASN A 4 -11.73 19.76 0.44
CA ASN A 4 -11.13 21.07 0.42
C ASN A 4 -9.68 20.91 -0.02
N GLN A 5 -9.31 21.48 -1.16
CA GLN A 5 -7.97 21.34 -1.76
C GLN A 5 -6.84 21.77 -0.82
N ALA A 6 -7.13 22.63 0.15
CA ALA A 6 -6.19 23.01 1.19
C ALA A 6 -5.89 21.88 2.20
N ASP A 7 -6.91 21.08 2.53
CA ASP A 7 -6.78 19.97 3.49
C ASP A 7 -6.01 18.80 2.90
N SER A 8 -6.21 18.51 1.60
CA SER A 8 -5.44 17.48 0.89
C SER A 8 -3.95 17.85 0.79
N ILE A 9 -3.63 19.14 0.55
CA ILE A 9 -2.25 19.63 0.55
C ILE A 9 -1.64 19.51 1.96
N SER A 10 -2.37 19.90 3.00
CA SER A 10 -1.90 19.80 4.39
C SER A 10 -1.59 18.35 4.79
N TYR A 11 -2.47 17.42 4.42
CA TYR A 11 -2.28 15.99 4.66
C TYR A 11 -1.04 15.44 3.96
N PHE A 12 -0.86 15.74 2.68
CA PHE A 12 0.31 15.33 1.91
C PHE A 12 1.62 15.81 2.56
N TYR A 13 1.68 17.08 3.00
CA TYR A 13 2.86 17.58 3.69
C TYR A 13 3.12 16.91 5.04
N ALA A 14 2.06 16.58 5.80
CA ALA A 14 2.19 15.85 7.06
C ALA A 14 2.72 14.42 6.83
N GLU A 15 2.27 13.77 5.76
CA GLU A 15 2.74 12.45 5.35
C GLU A 15 4.22 12.48 4.94
N VAL A 16 4.62 13.41 4.07
CA VAL A 16 6.03 13.59 3.67
C VAL A 16 6.94 13.84 4.87
N LYS A 17 6.49 14.67 5.83
CA LYS A 17 7.24 14.90 7.08
C LYS A 17 7.36 13.62 7.91
N SER A 18 6.33 12.77 7.94
CA SER A 18 6.35 11.51 8.69
C SER A 18 7.31 10.50 8.06
N ILE A 19 7.30 10.37 6.72
CA ILE A 19 8.26 9.54 5.99
C ILE A 19 9.70 10.02 6.26
N LYS A 20 9.94 11.33 6.21
CA LYS A 20 11.26 11.90 6.50
C LYS A 20 11.75 11.56 7.92
N LYS A 21 10.86 11.54 8.92
CA LYS A 21 11.21 11.12 10.28
C LYS A 21 11.67 9.66 10.33
N ILE A 22 10.99 8.77 9.61
CA ILE A 22 11.37 7.35 9.52
C ILE A 22 12.77 7.21 8.91
N LEU A 23 13.01 7.88 7.78
CA LEU A 23 14.30 7.88 7.08
C LEU A 23 15.46 8.43 7.92
N ASN A 24 15.21 9.45 8.74
CA ASN A 24 16.24 10.01 9.61
C ASN A 24 16.51 9.09 10.82
N ALA A 25 15.46 8.53 11.42
CA ALA A 25 15.59 7.67 12.61
C ALA A 25 16.43 6.41 12.32
N SER A 26 16.36 5.89 11.09
CA SER A 26 17.11 4.71 10.66
C SER A 26 18.59 5.00 10.40
N GLU A 27 18.98 6.27 10.32
CA GLU A 27 20.38 6.72 10.16
C GLU A 27 21.02 7.11 11.50
N GLU A 28 20.25 7.70 12.42
CA GLU A 28 20.81 8.37 13.60
C GLU A 28 21.08 7.47 14.82
N HIS A 29 20.27 6.42 15.05
CA HIS A 29 20.24 5.77 16.36
C HIS A 29 20.98 4.43 16.46
N GLY A 30 21.55 3.93 15.37
CA GLY A 30 22.24 2.62 15.30
C GLY A 30 21.32 1.40 15.55
N LEU A 31 20.11 1.62 16.04
CA LEU A 31 19.07 0.62 16.23
C LEU A 31 18.22 0.46 14.97
N PRO A 32 17.70 -0.75 14.69
CA PRO A 32 16.79 -0.95 13.58
C PRO A 32 15.49 -0.18 13.80
N VAL A 33 15.02 0.52 12.75
CA VAL A 33 13.71 1.19 12.77
C VAL A 33 12.64 0.24 12.26
N PHE A 34 11.55 0.10 13.02
CA PHE A 34 10.35 -0.59 12.56
C PHE A 34 9.29 0.42 12.10
N PHE A 35 8.77 0.27 10.88
CA PHE A 35 7.76 1.16 10.33
C PHE A 35 6.53 0.42 9.78
N LEU A 36 5.38 1.08 9.86
CA LEU A 36 4.12 0.66 9.25
C LEU A 36 3.63 1.83 8.39
N ILE A 37 3.38 1.58 7.11
CA ILE A 37 2.84 2.57 6.19
C ILE A 37 1.54 2.02 5.63
N ASP A 38 0.46 2.77 5.79
CA ASP A 38 -0.84 2.45 5.23
C ASP A 38 -1.13 3.41 4.07
N GLU A 39 -0.93 2.92 2.84
CA GLU A 39 -0.99 3.64 1.56
C GLU A 39 -0.10 4.89 1.51
N ILE A 40 0.97 4.78 0.74
CA ILE A 40 1.98 5.83 0.62
C ILE A 40 1.56 6.91 -0.39
N LEU A 41 1.61 8.17 0.06
CA LEU A 41 1.36 9.40 -0.69
C LEU A 41 -0.04 9.45 -1.31
N ARG A 42 -1.08 9.27 -0.48
CA ARG A 42 -2.48 9.38 -0.93
C ARG A 42 -2.75 10.79 -1.49
N GLY A 43 -3.46 10.87 -2.62
CA GLY A 43 -3.92 12.15 -3.19
C GLY A 43 -2.98 12.83 -4.19
N THR A 44 -1.82 12.24 -4.52
CA THR A 44 -0.98 12.66 -5.65
C THR A 44 -1.40 11.97 -6.95
N ASN A 45 -0.97 12.46 -8.12
CA ASN A 45 -1.22 11.76 -9.37
C ASN A 45 -0.55 10.37 -9.36
N HIS A 46 -1.14 9.41 -10.08
CA HIS A 46 -0.70 8.00 -10.10
C HIS A 46 0.78 7.83 -10.43
N ARG A 47 1.28 8.57 -11.43
CA ARG A 47 2.66 8.47 -11.91
C ARG A 47 3.65 8.99 -10.88
N GLU A 48 3.38 10.16 -10.30
CA GLU A 48 4.20 10.78 -9.27
C GLU A 48 4.22 9.93 -8.00
N ARG A 49 3.06 9.42 -7.58
CA ARG A 49 2.95 8.49 -6.45
C ARG A 49 3.81 7.26 -6.68
N ARG A 50 3.69 6.57 -7.82
CA ARG A 50 4.52 5.39 -8.14
C ARG A 50 6.02 5.71 -8.01
N ILE A 51 6.48 6.77 -8.68
CA ILE A 51 7.91 7.16 -8.68
C ILE A 51 8.40 7.46 -7.27
N ALA A 52 7.65 8.27 -6.51
CA ALA A 52 8.02 8.68 -5.17
C ALA A 52 8.00 7.51 -4.19
N SER A 53 6.95 6.69 -4.20
CA SER A 53 6.78 5.53 -3.33
C SER A 53 7.89 4.51 -3.52
N ILE A 54 8.17 4.11 -4.77
CA ILE A 54 9.26 3.16 -5.03
C ILE A 54 10.62 3.75 -4.61
N SER A 55 10.85 5.05 -4.83
CA SER A 55 12.10 5.70 -4.42
C SER A 55 12.29 5.72 -2.89
N ILE A 56 11.22 6.01 -2.15
CA ILE A 56 11.22 6.01 -0.68
C ILE A 56 11.47 4.60 -0.14
N LEU A 57 10.76 3.59 -0.67
CA LEU A 57 10.92 2.20 -0.24
C LEU A 57 12.32 1.67 -0.56
N ARG A 58 12.88 1.98 -1.74
CA ARG A 58 14.29 1.65 -2.06
C ARG A 58 15.27 2.25 -1.06
N GLN A 59 15.01 3.45 -0.55
CA GLN A 59 15.87 4.07 0.46
C GLN A 59 15.73 3.35 1.81
N LEU A 60 14.51 3.06 2.25
CA LEU A 60 14.27 2.32 3.50
C LEU A 60 14.93 0.94 3.49
N CYS A 61 14.83 0.21 2.37
CA CYS A 61 15.50 -1.09 2.19
C CYS A 61 17.04 -1.04 2.24
N LYS A 62 17.66 0.14 2.09
CA LYS A 62 19.13 0.30 2.22
C LYS A 62 19.56 0.62 3.65
N GLN A 63 18.63 1.02 4.50
CA GLN A 63 18.90 1.43 5.87
C GLN A 63 18.68 0.26 6.84
N ASN A 64 19.11 0.41 8.09
CA ASN A 64 18.82 -0.56 9.15
C ASN A 64 17.35 -0.43 9.55
N SER A 65 16.44 -0.97 8.75
CA SER A 65 15.01 -0.85 8.97
C SER A 65 14.23 -2.08 8.52
N TYR A 66 13.08 -2.28 9.15
CA TYR A 66 12.09 -3.30 8.83
C TYR A 66 10.73 -2.65 8.77
N GLY A 67 9.85 -3.10 7.88
CA GLY A 67 8.52 -2.54 7.88
C GLY A 67 7.52 -3.25 6.99
N ILE A 68 6.27 -2.82 7.15
CA ILE A 68 5.12 -3.32 6.40
C ILE A 68 4.48 -2.13 5.70
N VAL A 69 4.15 -2.34 4.44
CA VAL A 69 3.44 -1.37 3.61
C VAL A 69 2.16 -2.00 3.13
N ALA A 70 1.02 -1.45 3.53
CA ALA A 70 -0.26 -1.79 2.96
C ALA A 70 -0.52 -0.90 1.74
N THR A 71 -0.90 -1.49 0.60
CA THR A 71 -1.24 -0.72 -0.59
C THR A 71 -2.17 -1.46 -1.55
N HIS A 72 -3.04 -0.72 -2.24
CA HIS A 72 -3.78 -1.18 -3.42
C HIS A 72 -2.97 -1.00 -4.72
N ASP A 73 -1.83 -0.31 -4.67
CA ASP A 73 -1.05 0.04 -5.84
C ASP A 73 -0.09 -1.10 -6.23
N LEU A 74 -0.57 -2.01 -7.08
CA LEU A 74 0.20 -3.16 -7.58
C LEU A 74 1.50 -2.74 -8.27
N GLU A 75 1.58 -1.50 -8.73
CA GLU A 75 2.77 -0.96 -9.38
C GLU A 75 4.00 -0.89 -8.46
N ILE A 76 3.77 -0.80 -7.15
CA ILE A 76 4.83 -0.77 -6.12
C ILE A 76 5.50 -2.15 -6.02
N LEU A 77 4.80 -3.22 -6.39
CA LEU A 77 5.31 -4.59 -6.32
C LEU A 77 6.46 -4.84 -7.29
N ALA A 78 6.69 -3.98 -8.28
CA ALA A 78 7.89 -4.02 -9.12
C ALA A 78 9.19 -4.01 -8.27
N LEU A 79 9.16 -3.46 -7.06
CA LEU A 79 10.30 -3.48 -6.14
C LEU A 79 10.68 -4.90 -5.69
N LYS A 80 9.72 -5.84 -5.63
CA LYS A 80 9.95 -7.25 -5.32
C LYS A 80 10.79 -7.94 -6.40
N ASP A 81 10.59 -7.57 -7.66
CA ASP A 81 11.36 -8.15 -8.77
C ASP A 81 12.82 -7.66 -8.75
N GLU A 82 13.08 -6.50 -8.14
CA GLU A 82 14.41 -5.92 -7.99
C GLU A 82 15.17 -6.42 -6.76
N ARG A 83 14.47 -6.91 -5.72
CA ARG A 83 15.07 -7.20 -4.42
C ARG A 83 14.48 -8.42 -3.72
N SER A 84 15.35 -9.29 -3.21
CA SER A 84 14.97 -10.50 -2.47
C SER A 84 14.53 -10.25 -1.01
N ASP A 85 14.81 -9.07 -0.46
CA ASP A 85 14.41 -8.66 0.89
C ASP A 85 12.99 -8.05 0.94
N VAL A 86 12.33 -7.93 -0.21
CA VAL A 86 10.94 -7.47 -0.33
C VAL A 86 10.03 -8.65 -0.61
N ASN A 87 9.06 -8.86 0.28
CA ASN A 87 8.08 -9.93 0.17
C ASN A 87 6.67 -9.34 0.05
N SER A 88 5.84 -9.96 -0.78
CA SER A 88 4.45 -9.56 -0.99
C SER A 88 3.51 -10.51 -0.25
N TYR A 89 2.49 -9.95 0.38
CA TYR A 89 1.43 -10.70 1.01
C TYR A 89 0.08 -10.04 0.73
N HIS A 90 -0.99 -10.80 0.85
CA HIS A 90 -2.35 -10.29 0.69
C HIS A 90 -3.30 -10.96 1.68
N PHE A 91 -4.44 -10.31 1.87
CA PHE A 91 -5.65 -10.94 2.39
C PHE A 91 -6.53 -11.32 1.20
N GLU A 92 -7.31 -12.37 1.37
CA GLU A 92 -8.22 -12.86 0.34
C GLU A 92 -9.62 -12.98 0.94
N GLU A 93 -10.59 -12.45 0.21
CA GLU A 93 -12.00 -12.72 0.45
C GLU A 93 -12.50 -13.89 -0.42
N THR A 94 -13.46 -14.63 0.13
CA THR A 94 -14.17 -15.70 -0.57
C THR A 94 -15.66 -15.36 -0.66
N ILE A 95 -16.29 -15.73 -1.75
CA ILE A 95 -17.74 -15.58 -1.94
C ILE A 95 -18.33 -16.97 -2.14
N GLU A 96 -19.15 -17.40 -1.18
CA GLU A 96 -19.88 -18.67 -1.22
C GLU A 96 -21.36 -18.38 -0.99
N ASP A 97 -22.24 -18.89 -1.86
CA ASP A 97 -23.70 -18.70 -1.78
C ASP A 97 -24.15 -17.22 -1.65
N GLY A 98 -23.43 -16.30 -2.29
CA GLY A 98 -23.71 -14.87 -2.23
C GLY A 98 -23.27 -14.19 -0.92
N VAL A 99 -22.60 -14.92 -0.03
CA VAL A 99 -22.06 -14.40 1.22
C VAL A 99 -20.55 -14.21 1.09
N MET A 100 -20.10 -12.98 1.31
CA MET A 100 -18.67 -12.66 1.39
C MET A 100 -18.12 -13.02 2.77
N SER A 101 -17.00 -13.73 2.80
CA SER A 101 -16.28 -14.09 4.02
C SER A 101 -14.79 -13.77 3.90
N PHE A 102 -14.17 -13.47 5.03
CA PHE A 102 -12.74 -13.22 5.15
C PHE A 102 -12.16 -14.24 6.13
N ASP A 103 -11.08 -14.92 5.75
CA ASP A 103 -10.38 -15.82 6.67
C ASP A 103 -9.40 -15.10 7.60
N TYR A 104 -9.16 -13.80 7.35
CA TYR A 104 -8.22 -12.93 8.05
C TYR A 104 -6.79 -13.48 8.11
N LYS A 105 -6.39 -14.30 7.12
CA LYS A 105 -5.04 -14.86 7.03
C LYS A 105 -4.19 -14.10 6.04
N LEU A 106 -2.95 -13.82 6.46
CA LEU A 106 -1.95 -13.25 5.58
C LEU A 106 -1.38 -14.35 4.67
N LYS A 107 -1.61 -14.25 3.36
CA LYS A 107 -1.19 -15.24 2.36
C LYS A 107 -0.02 -14.70 1.53
N PRO A 108 0.98 -15.51 1.18
CA PRO A 108 2.10 -15.06 0.35
C PRO A 108 1.61 -14.75 -1.08
N GLY A 109 2.26 -13.79 -1.73
CA GLY A 109 1.94 -13.41 -3.11
C GLY A 109 1.03 -12.19 -3.21
N ILE A 110 0.38 -12.06 -4.36
CA ILE A 110 -0.54 -10.97 -4.71
C ILE A 110 -1.92 -11.61 -4.86
N VAL A 111 -2.98 -10.89 -4.47
CA VAL A 111 -4.34 -11.37 -4.68
C VAL A 111 -4.59 -11.63 -6.17
N ALA A 112 -5.09 -12.83 -6.49
CA ALA A 112 -5.34 -13.24 -7.88
C ALA A 112 -6.76 -12.90 -8.35
N THR A 113 -7.69 -12.72 -7.41
CA THR A 113 -9.12 -12.56 -7.66
C THR A 113 -9.59 -11.15 -7.31
N SER A 114 -10.41 -10.56 -8.19
CA SER A 114 -11.14 -9.32 -7.89
C SER A 114 -12.59 -9.67 -7.57
N ASN A 115 -12.88 -9.92 -6.30
CA ASN A 115 -14.24 -10.28 -5.89
C ASN A 115 -15.19 -9.07 -5.87
N ALA A 116 -14.66 -7.85 -6.02
CA ALA A 116 -15.45 -6.63 -6.15
C ALA A 116 -16.47 -6.71 -7.30
N LEU A 117 -16.07 -7.25 -8.46
CA LEU A 117 -16.98 -7.43 -9.60
C LEU A 117 -18.10 -8.43 -9.28
N THR A 118 -17.77 -9.50 -8.56
CA THR A 118 -18.76 -10.49 -8.12
C THR A 118 -19.77 -9.87 -7.15
N ILE A 119 -19.33 -9.01 -6.23
CA ILE A 119 -20.22 -8.27 -5.32
C ILE A 119 -21.15 -7.35 -6.09
N LEU A 120 -20.62 -6.59 -7.05
CA LEU A 120 -21.44 -5.72 -7.91
C LEU A 120 -22.53 -6.53 -8.64
N LYS A 121 -22.18 -7.71 -9.17
CA LYS A 121 -23.15 -8.62 -9.80
C LYS A 121 -24.20 -9.15 -8.81
N ILE A 122 -23.82 -9.50 -7.57
CA ILE A 122 -24.76 -9.96 -6.52
C ILE A 122 -25.74 -8.84 -6.13
N GLU A 123 -25.27 -7.60 -6.03
CA GLU A 123 -26.09 -6.43 -5.73
C GLU A 123 -26.94 -5.95 -6.93
N GLY A 124 -26.90 -6.67 -8.06
CA GLY A 124 -27.66 -6.35 -9.26
C GLY A 124 -27.13 -5.16 -10.07
N ILE A 125 -25.89 -4.76 -9.83
CA ILE A 125 -25.21 -3.69 -10.57
C ILE A 125 -24.56 -4.31 -11.82
N PRO A 126 -24.95 -3.88 -13.03
CA PRO A 126 -24.33 -4.37 -14.26
C PRO A 126 -22.88 -3.89 -14.34
N VAL A 127 -21.98 -4.81 -14.63
CA VAL A 127 -20.54 -4.56 -14.86
C VAL A 127 -20.14 -5.18 -16.19
N ASP A 128 -19.52 -4.37 -17.04
CA ASP A 128 -18.96 -4.81 -18.32
C ASP A 128 -17.60 -5.47 -18.08
N GLU A 129 -17.34 -6.59 -18.77
CA GLU A 129 -16.07 -7.36 -18.70
C GLU A 129 -14.97 -6.79 -19.60
#